data_AF-A0A0A0EJH2-F1
#
_entry.id   AF-A0A0A0EJH2-F1
#
_cell.length_a   1.000
_cell.length_b   1.000
_cell.length_c   1.000
_cell.angle_alpha   90.00
_cell.angle_beta   90.00
_cell.angle_gamma   90.00
#
_symmetry.space_group_name_H-M   'P 1'
#
loop_
_entity.id
_entity.type
_entity.pdbx_description
1 polymer ?
#
loop_
_entity_poly.entity_id
_entity_poly.type
_entity_poly.pdbx_seq_one_letter_code
_entity_poly.pdbx_strand_id
1 'polypeptide(L)'
;MKRAQDLFNAGRVSECYAIIKPMIDTPPADARDRSNIAYLQLGCALYKTGDMEAARKLNAALSTAHWRPMRYRLSLRLGDMTTAKRIRTAPDVTDRERDDFRTTAGLHLIWAKKYRLGFPLYACRHNAILFPKTVPNRCRHVPLPDDPAQDETTIVLEQGLGDVLFHLAHIRAEGQHETSRFIGLRKYGPLIRRYFPRATYLAHEDMTDAHGTPRIHLAADFVGRGFRRNWHLAPGITFDTPIRHAGEPPVWGICWRGGSGQNRREERHIPLQIFLDLLPRDARFLALQFDLTKEERTILLADGRCMIPLSDITQNPVHTIDMIRPLAGVISVDSANWHMAGLSDVPIFAIMNRTAHWFWGKESRAETAFPCATTVRKEDVGPARVGEWVRDTRKAWREREAQGHPKPAKLSRTEPRDRPVLIVGLPRSATSMTTRVLHSQGLWLGETVPGNRENPQGYFESRMIRDQLIKPTLSALGADPLGVRRLPAWDVLPPFPALRDTLFAMLRREGYDGRQPWGFKDPKLTLLWPLFARAFPQAHWVIVTRDRDKVLDSLCRTSFMARHSTSPEFWLPFCSAYDHRLNLLRASGAQVHEVDSDALSGGSLSQIKGVIRAAGLGFNARDARAALVRDGG
;
A
#
# COMPACT_ATOMS: atom_id res chain seq x y z
N MET A 1 32.56 20.67 5.81
CA MET A 1 32.71 19.39 5.07
C MET A 1 31.65 18.33 5.43
N LYS A 2 31.58 17.82 6.68
CA LYS A 2 30.65 16.74 7.09
C LYS A 2 29.19 16.94 6.64
N ARG A 3 28.62 18.13 6.86
CA ARG A 3 27.25 18.47 6.42
C ARG A 3 27.03 18.30 4.90
N ALA A 4 28.00 18.67 4.07
CA ALA A 4 27.88 18.51 2.62
C ALA A 4 27.86 17.01 2.22
N GLN A 5 28.70 16.20 2.88
CA GLN A 5 28.72 14.76 2.70
C GLN A 5 27.37 14.13 3.08
N ASP A 6 26.81 14.52 4.22
CA ASP A 6 25.53 14.01 4.71
C ASP A 6 24.38 14.37 3.75
N LEU A 7 24.37 15.60 3.22
CA LEU A 7 23.40 16.03 2.20
C LEU A 7 23.55 15.25 0.90
N PHE A 8 24.78 15.05 0.41
CA PHE A 8 25.02 14.26 -0.79
C PHE A 8 24.57 12.80 -0.63
N ASN A 9 24.90 12.18 0.50
CA ASN A 9 24.48 10.81 0.83
C ASN A 9 22.95 10.68 0.97
N ALA A 10 22.27 11.75 1.41
CA ALA A 10 20.82 11.83 1.47
C ALA A 10 20.15 12.15 0.11
N GLY A 11 20.93 12.36 -0.95
CA GLY A 11 20.43 12.70 -2.28
C GLY A 11 20.01 14.17 -2.45
N ARG A 12 20.37 15.05 -1.50
CA ARG A 12 20.14 16.51 -1.52
C ARG A 12 21.28 17.23 -2.25
N VAL A 13 21.42 16.93 -3.53
CA VAL A 13 22.59 17.30 -4.34
C VAL A 13 22.69 18.81 -4.54
N SER A 14 21.56 19.50 -4.71
CA SER A 14 21.57 20.96 -4.93
C SER A 14 22.05 21.71 -3.69
N GLU A 15 21.62 21.28 -2.50
CA GLU A 15 22.07 21.85 -1.24
C GLU A 15 23.51 21.47 -0.90
N CYS A 16 23.92 20.25 -1.21
CA CYS A 16 25.32 19.85 -1.14
C CYS A 16 26.20 20.79 -1.97
N TYR A 17 25.81 21.03 -3.23
CA TYR A 17 26.57 21.90 -4.13
C TYR A 17 26.67 23.34 -3.60
N ALA A 18 25.57 23.88 -3.06
CA ALA A 18 25.55 25.21 -2.45
C ALA A 18 26.56 25.36 -1.29
N ILE A 19 26.76 24.30 -0.49
CA ILE A 19 27.74 24.30 0.60
C ILE A 19 29.17 24.20 0.10
N ILE A 20 29.43 23.37 -0.92
CA ILE A 20 30.81 23.19 -1.41
C ILE A 20 31.25 24.29 -2.37
N LYS A 21 30.33 25.04 -3.00
CA LYS A 21 30.67 26.06 -4.00
C LYS A 21 31.68 27.10 -3.47
N PRO A 22 31.48 27.74 -2.30
CA PRO A 22 32.49 28.66 -1.74
C PRO A 22 33.85 27.99 -1.49
N MET A 23 33.85 26.68 -1.18
CA MET A 23 35.07 25.90 -0.93
C MET A 23 35.76 25.46 -2.23
N ILE A 24 35.07 25.43 -3.36
CA ILE A 24 35.66 25.24 -4.70
C ILE A 24 36.35 26.54 -5.12
N ASP A 25 35.66 27.67 -4.92
CA ASP A 25 36.15 29.00 -5.28
C ASP A 25 37.33 29.43 -4.39
N THR A 26 37.34 28.99 -3.12
CA THR A 26 38.46 29.17 -2.16
C THR A 26 38.82 27.83 -1.50
N PRO A 27 39.72 27.03 -2.10
CA PRO A 27 40.07 25.70 -1.60
C PRO A 27 40.73 25.71 -0.21
N PRO A 28 40.38 24.77 0.67
CA PRO A 28 41.02 24.64 1.99
C PRO A 28 42.48 24.20 1.89
N ALA A 29 43.29 24.56 2.90
CA ALA A 29 44.69 24.19 3.00
C ALA A 29 44.91 22.68 3.23
N ASP A 30 43.93 21.99 3.83
CA ASP A 30 43.97 20.55 4.07
C ASP A 30 43.77 19.74 2.78
N ALA A 31 44.67 18.79 2.51
CA ALA A 31 44.65 17.97 1.30
C ALA A 31 43.47 17.00 1.26
N ARG A 32 43.03 16.49 2.42
CA ARG A 32 41.90 15.56 2.51
C ARG A 32 40.60 16.28 2.20
N ASP A 33 40.40 17.48 2.72
CA ASP A 33 39.25 18.31 2.41
C ASP A 33 39.21 18.73 0.94
N ARG A 34 40.35 19.08 0.32
CA ARG A 34 40.40 19.31 -1.14
C ARG A 34 39.96 18.07 -1.93
N SER A 35 40.43 16.88 -1.54
CA SER A 35 40.03 15.61 -2.17
C SER A 35 38.53 15.34 -2.00
N ASN A 36 37.98 15.56 -0.81
CA ASN A 36 36.55 15.42 -0.54
C ASN A 36 35.70 16.41 -1.36
N ILE A 37 36.15 17.66 -1.50
CA ILE A 37 35.48 18.68 -2.33
C ILE A 37 35.49 18.25 -3.78
N ALA A 38 36.63 17.77 -4.32
CA ALA A 38 36.71 17.26 -5.68
C ALA A 38 35.74 16.07 -5.89
N TYR A 39 35.70 15.12 -4.95
CA TYR A 39 34.75 14.01 -4.99
C TYR A 39 33.30 14.50 -5.05
N LEU A 40 32.93 15.45 -4.18
CA LEU A 40 31.58 16.00 -4.15
C LEU A 40 31.26 16.85 -5.38
N GLN A 41 32.20 17.61 -5.93
CA GLN A 41 32.02 18.40 -7.15
C GLN A 41 31.71 17.47 -8.34
N LEU A 42 32.51 16.42 -8.52
CA LEU A 42 32.27 15.40 -9.56
C LEU A 42 30.97 14.62 -9.31
N GLY A 43 30.68 14.32 -8.04
CA GLY A 43 29.43 13.70 -7.60
C GLY A 43 28.20 14.54 -7.91
N CYS A 44 28.25 15.86 -7.67
CA CYS A 44 27.18 16.80 -8.02
C CYS A 44 27.02 16.90 -9.55
N ALA A 45 28.14 16.92 -10.28
CA ALA A 45 28.12 16.97 -11.74
C ALA A 45 27.44 15.77 -12.39
N LEU A 46 27.51 14.58 -11.76
CA LEU A 46 26.73 13.42 -12.23
C LEU A 46 25.23 13.76 -12.31
N TYR A 47 24.70 14.56 -11.40
CA TYR A 47 23.29 14.96 -11.36
C TYR A 47 22.99 16.27 -12.09
N LYS A 48 23.94 16.75 -12.92
CA LYS A 48 23.84 18.03 -13.64
C LYS A 48 23.72 19.25 -12.72
N THR A 49 24.33 19.18 -11.53
CA THR A 49 24.37 20.27 -10.56
C THR A 49 25.77 20.88 -10.52
N GLY A 50 25.86 22.20 -10.70
CA GLY A 50 27.10 22.96 -10.71
C GLY A 50 27.66 23.28 -12.10
N ASP A 51 28.93 23.66 -12.17
CA ASP A 51 29.64 23.93 -13.43
C ASP A 51 30.13 22.63 -14.09
N MET A 52 29.50 22.26 -15.21
CA MET A 52 29.81 21.03 -15.95
C MET A 52 31.18 21.08 -16.65
N GLU A 53 31.62 22.27 -17.07
CA GLU A 53 32.90 22.43 -17.76
C GLU A 53 34.05 22.37 -16.75
N ALA A 54 33.90 23.00 -15.59
CA ALA A 54 34.84 22.85 -14.49
C ALA A 54 34.94 21.38 -14.03
N ALA A 55 33.81 20.68 -13.92
CA ALA A 55 33.81 19.25 -13.58
C ALA A 55 34.48 18.39 -14.66
N ARG A 56 34.28 18.71 -15.95
CA ARG A 56 34.97 18.04 -17.08
C ARG A 56 36.49 18.20 -16.96
N LYS A 57 36.97 19.43 -16.78
CA LYS A 57 38.40 19.75 -16.64
C LYS A 57 39.02 19.05 -15.42
N LEU A 58 38.35 19.14 -14.26
CA LEU A 58 38.78 18.45 -13.03
C LEU A 58 38.88 16.94 -13.26
N ASN A 59 37.85 16.33 -13.86
CA ASN A 59 37.84 14.90 -14.15
C ASN A 59 38.98 14.48 -15.10
N ALA A 60 39.30 15.29 -16.11
CA ALA A 60 40.40 15.04 -17.03
C ALA A 60 41.79 15.23 -16.39
N ALA A 61 41.94 16.09 -15.38
CA ALA A 61 43.20 16.35 -14.71
C ALA A 61 43.60 15.28 -13.67
N LEU A 62 42.63 14.61 -13.04
CA LEU A 62 42.90 13.63 -11.98
C LEU A 62 43.57 12.35 -12.51
N SER A 63 44.51 11.78 -11.74
CA SER A 63 45.11 10.46 -12.00
C SER A 63 44.04 9.38 -12.15
N THR A 64 44.21 8.45 -13.09
CA THR A 64 43.26 7.35 -13.35
C THR A 64 43.04 6.43 -12.16
N ALA A 65 43.87 6.47 -11.11
CA ALA A 65 43.67 5.68 -9.89
C ALA A 65 42.48 6.15 -9.03
N HIS A 66 42.08 7.41 -9.14
CA HIS A 66 41.03 7.97 -8.28
C HIS A 66 39.64 7.64 -8.80
N TRP A 67 38.78 7.08 -7.93
CA TRP A 67 37.32 6.95 -8.10
C TRP A 67 36.85 6.50 -9.49
N ARG A 68 37.53 5.51 -10.09
CA ARG A 68 37.33 5.13 -11.50
C ARG A 68 35.87 4.91 -11.89
N PRO A 69 35.05 4.15 -11.12
CA PRO A 69 33.66 3.91 -11.50
C PRO A 69 32.87 5.21 -11.68
N MET A 70 32.97 6.12 -10.69
CA MET A 70 32.25 7.40 -10.71
C MET A 70 32.71 8.26 -11.89
N ARG A 71 34.02 8.38 -12.08
CA ARG A 71 34.62 9.22 -13.11
C ARG A 71 34.38 8.70 -14.52
N TYR A 72 34.40 7.38 -14.70
CA TYR A 72 34.00 6.76 -15.96
C TYR A 72 32.53 7.08 -16.29
N ARG A 73 31.62 6.91 -15.32
CA ARG A 73 30.21 7.28 -15.46
C ARG A 73 30.02 8.76 -15.79
N LEU A 74 30.77 9.65 -15.13
CA LEU A 74 30.71 11.08 -15.39
C LEU A 74 31.21 11.42 -16.81
N SER A 75 32.30 10.81 -17.24
CA SER A 75 32.88 11.02 -18.57
C SER A 75 31.87 10.69 -19.68
N LEU A 76 31.15 9.57 -19.57
CA LEU A 76 30.07 9.23 -20.50
C LEU A 76 28.90 10.23 -20.45
N ARG A 77 28.52 10.74 -19.27
CA ARG A 77 27.45 11.75 -19.13
C ARG A 77 27.85 13.11 -19.73
N LEU A 78 29.11 13.48 -19.64
CA LEU A 78 29.66 14.73 -20.20
C LEU A 78 30.06 14.60 -21.68
N GLY A 79 29.97 13.41 -22.28
CA GLY A 79 30.43 13.16 -23.65
C GLY A 79 31.95 13.16 -23.82
N ASP A 80 32.72 13.09 -22.73
CA ASP A 80 34.19 13.06 -22.76
C ASP A 80 34.70 11.63 -22.96
N MET A 81 34.67 11.19 -24.22
CA MET A 81 35.08 9.83 -24.60
C MET A 81 36.58 9.60 -24.42
N THR A 82 37.40 10.65 -24.47
CA THR A 82 38.84 10.58 -24.27
C THR A 82 39.17 10.21 -22.83
N THR A 83 38.61 10.92 -21.86
CA THR A 83 38.78 10.59 -20.44
C THR A 83 38.15 9.24 -20.10
N ALA A 84 36.99 8.92 -20.67
CA ALA A 84 36.34 7.61 -20.48
C ALA A 84 37.25 6.45 -20.96
N LYS A 85 37.87 6.59 -22.14
CA LYS A 85 38.81 5.60 -22.68
C LYS A 85 40.02 5.47 -21.77
N ARG A 86 40.64 6.58 -21.39
CA ARG A 86 41.84 6.62 -20.54
C ARG A 86 41.62 5.92 -19.18
N ILE A 87 40.47 6.13 -18.54
CA ILE A 87 40.11 5.46 -17.29
C ILE A 87 39.90 3.97 -17.51
N ARG A 88 39.13 3.59 -18.54
CA ARG A 88 38.77 2.18 -18.80
C ARG A 88 39.97 1.32 -19.18
N THR A 89 40.97 1.89 -19.83
CA THR A 89 42.17 1.17 -20.30
C THR A 89 43.37 1.29 -19.35
N ALA A 90 43.18 1.82 -18.13
CA ALA A 90 44.26 1.86 -17.15
C ALA A 90 44.71 0.42 -16.79
N PRO A 91 46.01 0.17 -16.64
CA PRO A 91 46.56 -1.19 -16.50
C PRO A 91 46.11 -1.90 -15.23
N ASP A 92 45.78 -1.16 -14.18
CA ASP A 92 45.41 -1.64 -12.85
C ASP A 92 43.90 -1.63 -12.60
N VAL A 93 43.09 -1.64 -13.67
CA VAL A 93 41.64 -1.83 -13.59
C VAL A 93 41.34 -3.28 -13.19
N THR A 94 40.55 -3.43 -12.13
CA THR A 94 40.10 -4.73 -11.61
C THR A 94 38.95 -5.32 -12.44
N ASP A 95 38.68 -6.62 -12.33
CA ASP A 95 37.50 -7.24 -12.97
C ASP A 95 36.19 -6.62 -12.52
N ARG A 96 36.09 -6.28 -11.22
CA ARG A 96 34.91 -5.64 -10.66
C ARG A 96 34.68 -4.24 -11.25
N GLU A 97 35.75 -3.47 -11.46
CA GLU A 97 35.67 -2.18 -12.15
C GLU A 97 35.31 -2.37 -13.63
N ARG A 98 35.80 -3.41 -14.31
CA ARG A 98 35.38 -3.74 -15.69
C ARG A 98 33.88 -4.00 -15.76
N ASP A 99 33.32 -4.76 -14.83
CA ASP A 99 31.88 -5.04 -14.78
C ASP A 99 31.05 -3.78 -14.46
N ASP A 100 31.56 -2.89 -13.60
CA ASP A 100 30.95 -1.58 -13.38
C ASP A 100 30.96 -0.72 -14.64
N PHE A 101 32.09 -0.69 -15.38
CA PHE A 101 32.20 0.03 -16.65
C PHE A 101 31.23 -0.53 -17.68
N ARG A 102 31.11 -1.86 -17.80
CA ARG A 102 30.11 -2.51 -18.68
C ARG A 102 28.70 -2.09 -18.30
N THR A 103 28.35 -2.18 -17.01
CA THR A 103 27.03 -1.79 -16.50
C THR A 103 26.72 -0.32 -16.80
N THR A 104 27.69 0.56 -16.54
CA THR A 104 27.58 2.01 -16.77
C THR A 104 27.46 2.34 -18.26
N ALA A 105 28.24 1.69 -19.13
CA ALA A 105 28.13 1.82 -20.58
C ALA A 105 26.78 1.27 -21.09
N GLY A 106 26.33 0.15 -20.54
CA GLY A 106 25.02 -0.45 -20.83
C GLY A 106 23.88 0.52 -20.56
N LEU A 107 23.85 1.13 -19.37
CA LEU A 107 22.86 2.16 -19.03
C LEU A 107 22.96 3.40 -19.90
N HIS A 108 24.17 3.85 -20.23
CA HIS A 108 24.36 4.96 -21.15
C HIS A 108 23.75 4.66 -22.52
N LEU A 109 23.94 3.44 -23.04
CA LEU A 109 23.33 2.99 -24.29
C LEU A 109 21.82 2.83 -24.19
N ILE A 110 21.30 2.27 -23.08
CA ILE A 110 19.86 2.14 -22.82
C ILE A 110 19.20 3.54 -22.79
N TRP A 111 19.78 4.52 -22.09
CA TRP A 111 19.28 5.90 -22.11
C TRP A 111 19.41 6.57 -23.49
N ALA A 112 20.44 6.20 -24.26
CA ALA A 112 20.58 6.58 -25.67
C ALA A 112 19.68 5.75 -26.62
N LYS A 113 18.77 4.93 -26.09
CA LYS A 113 17.78 4.12 -26.83
C LYS A 113 18.41 3.02 -27.71
N LYS A 114 19.66 2.67 -27.43
CA LYS A 114 20.41 1.58 -28.08
C LYS A 114 20.25 0.28 -27.28
N TYR A 115 19.01 -0.12 -27.03
CA TYR A 115 18.65 -1.24 -26.15
C TYR A 115 19.35 -2.56 -26.51
N ARG A 116 19.44 -2.90 -27.80
CA ARG A 116 20.13 -4.12 -28.29
C ARG A 116 21.58 -4.21 -27.85
N LEU A 117 22.29 -3.08 -27.80
CA LEU A 117 23.68 -3.00 -27.36
C LEU A 117 23.78 -2.81 -25.84
N GLY A 118 22.81 -2.13 -25.25
CA GLY A 118 22.84 -1.74 -23.84
C GLY A 118 22.50 -2.87 -22.88
N PHE A 119 21.47 -3.68 -23.15
CA PHE A 119 21.04 -4.76 -22.25
C PHE A 119 22.13 -5.82 -22.01
N PRO A 120 22.86 -6.32 -23.02
CA PRO A 120 23.94 -7.28 -22.79
C PRO A 120 25.03 -6.76 -21.85
N LEU A 121 25.36 -5.46 -21.94
CA LEU A 121 26.35 -4.83 -21.05
C LEU A 121 25.78 -4.58 -19.64
N TYR A 122 24.48 -4.28 -19.55
CA TYR A 122 23.78 -4.06 -18.27
C TYR A 122 23.62 -5.35 -17.43
N ALA A 123 23.67 -6.54 -18.05
CA ALA A 123 23.69 -7.82 -17.36
C ALA A 123 24.90 -7.99 -16.40
N CYS A 124 25.98 -7.22 -16.61
CA CYS A 124 27.13 -7.20 -15.71
C CYS A 124 26.86 -6.53 -14.34
N ARG A 125 25.66 -5.97 -14.11
CA ARG A 125 25.31 -5.27 -12.87
C ARG A 125 25.43 -6.12 -11.61
N HIS A 126 25.37 -7.45 -11.76
CA HIS A 126 25.52 -8.40 -10.67
C HIS A 126 26.80 -8.20 -9.83
N ASN A 127 27.85 -7.65 -10.44
CA ASN A 127 29.15 -7.41 -9.80
C ASN A 127 29.55 -5.92 -9.75
N ALA A 128 28.70 -5.01 -10.23
CA ALA A 128 29.02 -3.59 -10.34
C ALA A 128 29.22 -2.91 -8.96
N ILE A 129 30.02 -1.82 -8.93
CA ILE A 129 30.43 -1.09 -7.72
C ILE A 129 29.41 0.00 -7.37
N LEU A 130 28.94 0.73 -8.37
CA LEU A 130 27.97 1.82 -8.25
C LEU A 130 26.52 1.36 -8.27
N PHE A 131 26.29 0.05 -8.17
CA PHE A 131 24.97 -0.56 -8.08
C PHE A 131 24.77 -1.22 -6.72
N PRO A 132 23.54 -1.22 -6.18
CA PRO A 132 23.21 -2.03 -5.02
C PRO A 132 23.62 -3.48 -5.28
N LYS A 133 24.10 -4.17 -4.24
CA LYS A 133 24.42 -5.58 -4.33
C LYS A 133 23.16 -6.37 -4.68
N THR A 134 23.09 -6.90 -5.91
CA THR A 134 21.90 -7.58 -6.43
C THR A 134 21.94 -9.09 -6.20
N VAL A 135 23.14 -9.68 -6.11
CA VAL A 135 23.33 -11.13 -5.90
C VAL A 135 23.73 -11.41 -4.45
N PRO A 136 22.99 -12.27 -3.74
CA PRO A 136 23.41 -12.78 -2.43
C PRO A 136 24.74 -13.53 -2.54
N ASN A 137 25.61 -13.43 -1.52
CA ASN A 137 26.92 -14.11 -1.52
C ASN A 137 26.85 -15.62 -1.76
N ARG A 138 25.72 -16.24 -1.39
CA ARG A 138 25.45 -17.67 -1.49
C ARG A 138 24.81 -18.07 -2.82
N CYS A 139 24.79 -17.19 -3.82
CA CYS A 139 24.24 -17.49 -5.14
C CYS A 139 25.32 -17.34 -6.22
N ARG A 140 25.23 -18.16 -7.27
CA ARG A 140 26.07 -18.02 -8.46
C ARG A 140 25.22 -17.46 -9.60
N HIS A 141 25.51 -16.23 -10.01
CA HIS A 141 24.86 -15.64 -11.18
C HIS A 141 25.24 -16.39 -12.46
N VAL A 142 24.25 -16.63 -13.31
CA VAL A 142 24.43 -17.10 -14.68
C VAL A 142 23.64 -16.21 -15.65
N PRO A 143 24.24 -15.80 -16.78
CA PRO A 143 23.53 -14.99 -17.77
C PRO A 143 22.26 -15.66 -18.27
N LEU A 144 21.20 -14.88 -18.46
CA LEU A 144 19.94 -15.36 -19.03
C LEU A 144 20.15 -15.75 -20.51
N PRO A 145 19.91 -17.01 -20.90
CA PRO A 145 20.04 -17.44 -22.29
C PRO A 145 18.92 -16.89 -23.18
N ASP A 146 19.12 -16.97 -24.49
CA ASP A 146 18.12 -16.53 -25.47
C ASP A 146 16.95 -17.52 -25.59
N ASP A 147 17.22 -18.81 -25.37
CA ASP A 147 16.25 -19.90 -25.35
C ASP A 147 15.70 -20.12 -23.92
N PRO A 148 14.40 -19.88 -23.65
CA PRO A 148 13.79 -20.07 -22.33
C PRO A 148 13.89 -21.51 -21.80
N ALA A 149 14.01 -22.51 -22.69
CA ALA A 149 14.13 -23.90 -22.26
C ALA A 149 15.43 -24.18 -21.50
N GLN A 150 16.41 -23.28 -21.59
CA GLN A 150 17.71 -23.38 -20.93
C GLN A 150 17.80 -22.55 -19.65
N ASP A 151 16.69 -21.95 -19.21
CA ASP A 151 16.67 -21.12 -18.02
C ASP A 151 16.87 -21.94 -16.75
N GLU A 152 17.62 -21.38 -15.82
CA GLU A 152 17.65 -21.84 -14.45
C GLU A 152 16.28 -21.63 -13.79
N THR A 153 15.93 -22.55 -12.92
CA THR A 153 14.66 -22.51 -12.19
C THR A 153 14.66 -21.51 -11.03
N THR A 154 15.80 -20.89 -10.72
CA THR A 154 15.93 -19.93 -9.60
C THR A 154 16.18 -18.51 -10.10
N ILE A 155 15.35 -17.57 -9.67
CA ILE A 155 15.36 -16.17 -10.09
C ILE A 155 15.51 -15.26 -8.87
N VAL A 156 16.45 -14.32 -8.92
CA VAL A 156 16.63 -13.31 -7.86
C VAL A 156 15.86 -12.04 -8.22
N LEU A 157 14.95 -11.64 -7.33
CA LEU A 157 14.27 -10.36 -7.34
C LEU A 157 15.20 -9.28 -6.79
N GLU A 158 15.67 -8.42 -7.69
CA GLU A 158 16.57 -7.32 -7.38
C GLU A 158 15.84 -5.96 -7.40
N GLN A 159 16.46 -4.94 -6.81
CA GLN A 159 16.04 -3.54 -6.87
C GLN A 159 14.74 -3.19 -6.08
N GLY A 160 14.13 -2.06 -6.42
CA GLY A 160 12.97 -1.50 -5.73
C GLY A 160 11.67 -2.21 -6.12
N LEU A 161 10.60 -1.94 -5.36
CA LEU A 161 9.29 -2.59 -5.58
C LEU A 161 8.74 -2.38 -7.00
N GLY A 162 8.89 -1.17 -7.57
CA GLY A 162 8.45 -0.87 -8.93
C GLY A 162 9.19 -1.72 -9.97
N ASP A 163 10.51 -1.81 -9.85
CA ASP A 163 11.36 -2.63 -10.72
C ASP A 163 10.97 -4.11 -10.61
N VAL A 164 10.81 -4.63 -9.38
CA VAL A 164 10.40 -6.01 -9.15
C VAL A 164 9.07 -6.33 -9.82
N LEU A 165 8.05 -5.48 -9.68
CA LEU A 165 6.76 -5.68 -10.33
C LEU A 165 6.89 -5.67 -11.86
N PHE A 166 7.69 -4.76 -12.40
CA PHE A 166 7.96 -4.67 -13.83
C PHE A 166 8.65 -5.94 -14.35
N HIS A 167 9.70 -6.41 -13.65
CA HIS A 167 10.42 -7.64 -14.00
C HIS A 167 9.54 -8.87 -13.90
N LEU A 168 8.74 -9.00 -12.84
CA LEU A 168 7.80 -10.10 -12.67
C LEU A 168 6.79 -10.14 -13.83
N ALA A 169 6.36 -8.99 -14.35
CA ALA A 169 5.45 -8.95 -15.49
C ALA A 169 6.11 -9.53 -16.75
N HIS A 170 7.38 -9.21 -17.01
CA HIS A 170 8.14 -9.85 -18.10
C HIS A 170 8.32 -11.35 -17.89
N ILE A 171 8.66 -11.79 -16.68
CA ILE A 171 8.83 -13.21 -16.34
C ILE A 171 7.51 -13.97 -16.56
N ARG A 172 6.37 -13.40 -16.15
CA ARG A 172 5.06 -14.02 -16.37
C ARG A 172 4.67 -14.06 -17.84
N ALA A 173 4.98 -13.01 -18.60
CA ALA A 173 4.68 -12.95 -20.03
C ALA A 173 5.39 -14.03 -20.86
N GLU A 174 6.48 -14.61 -20.35
CA GLU A 174 7.17 -15.72 -21.01
C GLU A 174 6.49 -17.08 -20.82
N GLY A 175 5.67 -17.24 -19.77
CA GLY A 175 4.87 -18.45 -19.54
C GLY A 175 5.64 -19.70 -19.07
N GLN A 176 6.93 -19.59 -18.73
CA GLN A 176 7.79 -20.74 -18.35
C GLN A 176 8.10 -20.85 -16.85
N HIS A 177 7.85 -19.80 -16.07
CA HIS A 177 8.38 -19.67 -14.70
C HIS A 177 7.34 -19.83 -13.58
N GLU A 178 6.22 -20.47 -13.87
CA GLU A 178 5.12 -20.69 -12.90
C GLU A 178 5.54 -21.54 -11.69
N THR A 179 6.53 -22.42 -11.83
CA THR A 179 7.04 -23.31 -10.78
C THR A 179 8.43 -22.92 -10.28
N SER A 180 8.97 -21.79 -10.75
CA SER A 180 10.32 -21.34 -10.40
C SER A 180 10.44 -21.02 -8.90
N ARG A 181 11.69 -20.98 -8.43
CA ARG A 181 12.05 -20.47 -7.11
C ARG A 181 12.45 -19.00 -7.22
N PHE A 182 11.82 -18.15 -6.44
CA PHE A 182 12.17 -16.74 -6.33
C PHE A 182 12.94 -16.47 -5.05
N ILE A 183 14.00 -15.67 -5.14
CA ILE A 183 14.80 -15.21 -3.98
C ILE A 183 14.75 -13.69 -3.90
N GLY A 184 14.47 -13.11 -2.73
CA GLY A 184 14.36 -11.65 -2.60
C GLY A 184 14.20 -11.13 -1.17
N LEU A 185 13.82 -9.86 -1.02
CA LEU A 185 13.44 -9.27 0.27
C LEU A 185 12.15 -9.90 0.82
N ARG A 186 12.04 -10.16 2.13
CA ARG A 186 10.86 -10.84 2.74
C ARG A 186 9.51 -10.29 2.26
N LYS A 187 9.39 -8.96 2.12
CA LYS A 187 8.18 -8.27 1.64
C LYS A 187 7.70 -8.66 0.23
N TYR A 188 8.51 -9.27 -0.62
CA TYR A 188 8.11 -9.70 -1.97
C TYR A 188 7.48 -11.09 -2.00
N GLY A 189 7.62 -11.89 -0.94
CA GLY A 189 6.99 -13.23 -0.86
C GLY A 189 5.48 -13.24 -1.08
N PRO A 190 4.70 -12.31 -0.49
CA PRO A 190 3.28 -12.16 -0.80
C PRO A 190 2.97 -11.94 -2.30
N LEU A 191 3.80 -11.22 -3.05
CA LEU A 191 3.61 -10.99 -4.49
C LEU A 191 3.77 -12.30 -5.27
N ILE A 192 4.79 -13.09 -4.94
CA ILE A 192 5.03 -14.39 -5.58
C ILE A 192 3.86 -15.32 -5.30
N ARG A 193 3.40 -15.42 -4.05
CA ARG A 193 2.21 -16.24 -3.73
C ARG A 193 0.95 -15.82 -4.48
N ARG A 194 0.77 -14.52 -4.75
CA ARG A 194 -0.38 -14.00 -5.48
C ARG A 194 -0.29 -14.28 -6.99
N TYR A 195 0.86 -13.99 -7.60
CA TYR A 195 0.98 -13.95 -9.07
C TYR A 195 1.62 -15.20 -9.68
N PHE A 196 2.32 -16.00 -8.88
CA PHE A 196 2.96 -17.26 -9.24
C PHE A 196 2.63 -18.30 -8.15
N PRO A 197 1.36 -18.72 -8.00
CA PRO A 197 0.91 -19.52 -6.86
C PRO A 197 1.56 -20.91 -6.76
N ARG A 198 2.16 -21.40 -7.85
CA ARG A 198 2.91 -22.67 -7.91
C ARG A 198 4.41 -22.50 -7.68
N ALA A 199 4.90 -21.26 -7.59
CA ALA A 199 6.30 -20.96 -7.34
C ALA A 199 6.65 -21.06 -5.85
N THR A 200 7.94 -21.16 -5.57
CA THR A 200 8.46 -21.11 -4.20
C THR A 200 9.17 -19.78 -3.94
N TYR A 201 9.19 -19.35 -2.68
CA TYR A 201 9.84 -18.10 -2.30
C TYR A 201 10.81 -18.30 -1.13
N LEU A 202 12.01 -17.75 -1.25
CA LEU A 202 13.03 -17.75 -0.20
C LEU A 202 13.51 -16.31 0.07
N ALA A 203 13.36 -15.83 1.30
CA ALA A 203 13.90 -14.52 1.66
C ALA A 203 15.43 -14.59 1.77
N HIS A 204 16.13 -13.49 1.43
CA HIS A 204 17.59 -13.43 1.52
C HIS A 204 18.13 -13.80 2.92
N GLU A 205 17.43 -13.35 3.97
CA GLU A 205 17.78 -13.59 5.38
C GLU A 205 17.52 -15.03 5.85
N ASP A 206 16.68 -15.78 5.12
CA ASP A 206 16.34 -17.18 5.42
C ASP A 206 17.29 -18.16 4.70
N MET A 207 18.26 -17.67 3.92
CA MET A 207 19.22 -18.50 3.21
C MET A 207 20.25 -19.13 4.17
N THR A 208 20.29 -20.46 4.21
CA THR A 208 21.24 -21.25 5.02
C THR A 208 22.17 -22.12 4.16
N ASP A 209 23.20 -22.72 4.76
CA ASP A 209 24.11 -23.66 4.08
C ASP A 209 23.38 -24.84 3.43
N ALA A 210 22.25 -25.27 3.99
CA ALA A 210 21.42 -26.34 3.45
C ALA A 210 20.86 -26.05 2.04
N HIS A 211 20.83 -24.78 1.63
CA HIS A 211 20.37 -24.38 0.30
C HIS A 211 21.47 -24.45 -0.78
N GLY A 212 22.72 -24.75 -0.39
CA GLY A 212 23.86 -24.79 -1.29
C GLY A 212 24.17 -23.43 -1.93
N THR A 213 24.73 -23.46 -3.15
CA THR A 213 25.01 -22.26 -3.97
C THR A 213 24.19 -22.33 -5.26
N PRO A 214 22.88 -22.00 -5.23
CA PRO A 214 22.04 -22.10 -6.41
C PRO A 214 22.58 -21.23 -7.56
N ARG A 215 22.41 -21.74 -8.78
CA ARG A 215 22.61 -20.98 -10.01
C ARG A 215 21.37 -20.14 -10.25
N ILE A 216 21.55 -18.84 -10.52
CA ILE A 216 20.44 -17.89 -10.56
C ILE A 216 20.48 -17.00 -11.81
N HIS A 217 19.29 -16.63 -12.26
CA HIS A 217 19.08 -15.49 -13.15
C HIS A 217 18.69 -14.24 -12.36
N LEU A 218 19.01 -13.07 -12.91
CA LEU A 218 18.55 -11.80 -12.38
C LEU A 218 17.24 -11.37 -13.06
N ALA A 219 16.25 -10.97 -12.26
CA ALA A 219 14.93 -10.63 -12.76
C ALA A 219 14.92 -9.52 -13.84
N ALA A 220 15.84 -8.53 -13.79
CA ALA A 220 15.85 -7.48 -14.81
C ALA A 220 16.35 -7.95 -16.20
N ASP A 221 17.01 -9.10 -16.30
CA ASP A 221 17.51 -9.61 -17.60
C ASP A 221 16.36 -10.05 -18.52
N PHE A 222 15.23 -10.43 -17.92
CA PHE A 222 13.99 -10.77 -18.62
C PHE A 222 13.42 -9.58 -19.42
N VAL A 223 13.66 -8.34 -18.97
CA VAL A 223 13.28 -7.14 -19.73
C VAL A 223 14.07 -7.08 -21.04
N GLY A 224 15.38 -7.32 -20.98
CA GLY A 224 16.26 -7.30 -22.15
C GLY A 224 15.97 -8.43 -23.13
N ARG A 225 15.61 -9.62 -22.65
CA ARG A 225 15.16 -10.73 -23.49
C ARG A 225 13.79 -10.44 -24.12
N GLY A 226 12.82 -9.96 -23.35
CA GLY A 226 11.51 -9.54 -23.86
C GLY A 226 11.61 -8.46 -24.93
N PHE A 227 12.45 -7.43 -24.70
CA PHE A 227 12.68 -6.38 -25.70
C PHE A 227 13.27 -6.93 -27.01
N ARG A 228 14.23 -7.87 -26.95
CA ARG A 228 14.84 -8.45 -28.14
C ARG A 228 13.84 -9.22 -29.01
N ARG A 229 12.82 -9.82 -28.40
CA ARG A 229 11.75 -10.54 -29.11
C ARG A 229 10.69 -9.59 -29.67
N ASN A 230 10.24 -8.64 -28.85
CA ASN A 230 9.01 -7.90 -29.12
C ASN A 230 9.24 -6.46 -29.62
N TRP A 231 10.48 -5.98 -29.58
CA TRP A 231 10.87 -4.61 -29.94
C TRP A 231 10.18 -3.48 -29.14
N HIS A 232 9.51 -3.83 -28.04
CA HIS A 232 8.92 -2.89 -27.08
C HIS A 232 9.37 -3.21 -25.65
N LEU A 233 9.39 -2.19 -24.79
CA LEU A 233 9.72 -2.36 -23.37
C LEU A 233 8.51 -2.82 -22.54
N ALA A 234 7.27 -2.65 -23.01
CA ALA A 234 6.10 -3.09 -22.27
C ALA A 234 6.14 -4.61 -22.01
N PRO A 235 5.69 -5.09 -20.84
CA PRO A 235 5.55 -6.51 -20.59
C PRO A 235 4.39 -7.14 -21.37
N GLY A 236 3.44 -6.34 -21.87
CA GLY A 236 2.29 -6.80 -22.65
C GLY A 236 1.21 -7.52 -21.84
N ILE A 237 1.31 -7.49 -20.50
CA ILE A 237 0.34 -8.13 -19.59
C ILE A 237 0.01 -7.21 -18.42
N THR A 238 -1.12 -7.48 -17.77
CA THR A 238 -1.48 -6.97 -16.44
C THR A 238 -1.54 -8.13 -15.45
N PHE A 239 -1.37 -7.82 -14.17
CA PHE A 239 -1.49 -8.78 -13.07
C PHE A 239 -2.91 -8.86 -12.51
N ASP A 240 -3.58 -7.72 -12.48
CA ASP A 240 -4.88 -7.52 -11.86
C ASP A 240 -5.76 -6.65 -12.75
N THR A 241 -7.03 -6.56 -12.38
CA THR A 241 -8.01 -5.65 -12.99
C THR A 241 -8.53 -4.64 -11.96
N PRO A 242 -8.96 -3.45 -12.40
CA PRO A 242 -9.60 -2.48 -11.52
C PRO A 242 -10.94 -3.03 -11.04
N ILE A 243 -11.32 -2.63 -9.83
CA ILE A 243 -12.62 -3.00 -9.25
C ILE A 243 -13.39 -1.75 -8.84
N ARG A 244 -14.69 -1.91 -8.62
CA ARG A 244 -15.54 -0.88 -8.05
C ARG A 244 -16.43 -1.51 -7.00
N HIS A 245 -16.47 -0.94 -5.81
CA HIS A 245 -17.43 -1.36 -4.78
C HIS A 245 -18.75 -0.59 -4.96
N ALA A 246 -19.87 -1.30 -4.87
CA ALA A 246 -21.18 -0.69 -4.91
C ALA A 246 -21.38 0.27 -3.70
N GLY A 247 -22.02 1.41 -3.93
CA GLY A 247 -22.36 2.38 -2.88
C GLY A 247 -21.24 3.31 -2.40
N GLU A 248 -19.98 3.08 -2.81
CA GLU A 248 -18.87 3.98 -2.48
C GLU A 248 -18.72 5.12 -3.52
N PRO A 249 -18.24 6.31 -3.15
CA PRO A 249 -17.82 7.33 -4.10
C PRO A 249 -16.45 7.01 -4.72
N PRO A 250 -16.10 7.58 -5.88
CA PRO A 250 -14.76 7.45 -6.44
C PRO A 250 -13.70 8.13 -5.55
N VAL A 251 -12.55 7.46 -5.41
CA VAL A 251 -11.39 7.95 -4.66
C VAL A 251 -10.15 7.86 -5.56
N TRP A 252 -9.25 8.84 -5.47
CA TRP A 252 -7.98 8.85 -6.20
C TRP A 252 -6.79 8.66 -5.27
N GLY A 253 -5.83 7.84 -5.67
CA GLY A 253 -4.56 7.68 -4.94
C GLY A 253 -3.63 8.86 -5.20
N ILE A 254 -2.89 9.32 -4.20
CA ILE A 254 -1.91 10.40 -4.35
C ILE A 254 -0.53 10.01 -3.82
N CYS A 255 0.52 10.42 -4.55
CA CYS A 255 1.92 10.26 -4.13
C CYS A 255 2.78 11.41 -4.67
N TRP A 256 3.33 12.22 -3.78
CA TRP A 256 4.02 13.46 -4.10
C TRP A 256 5.55 13.34 -4.03
N ARG A 257 6.06 12.22 -3.50
CA ARG A 257 7.50 11.96 -3.38
C ARG A 257 7.85 10.53 -3.81
N GLY A 258 8.82 10.42 -4.71
CA GLY A 258 9.39 9.15 -5.18
C GLY A 258 10.91 9.10 -5.04
N GLY A 259 11.50 7.98 -5.46
CA GLY A 259 12.94 7.76 -5.42
C GLY A 259 13.48 7.29 -4.06
N SER A 260 14.76 6.93 -4.06
CA SER A 260 15.55 6.57 -2.86
C SER A 260 16.69 7.57 -2.70
N GLY A 261 17.44 7.56 -1.59
CA GLY A 261 18.58 8.46 -1.37
C GLY A 261 19.65 8.40 -2.48
N GLN A 262 19.74 7.28 -3.21
CA GLN A 262 20.65 7.09 -4.35
C GLN A 262 20.07 7.56 -5.70
N ASN A 263 18.79 7.95 -5.75
CA ASN A 263 18.03 8.22 -6.98
C ASN A 263 17.28 9.54 -6.91
N ARG A 264 17.91 10.62 -7.38
CA ARG A 264 17.27 11.89 -7.84
C ARG A 264 16.01 12.32 -7.07
N ARG A 265 16.06 12.25 -5.73
CA ARG A 265 14.89 12.48 -4.86
C ARG A 265 14.30 13.87 -5.06
N GLU A 266 15.16 14.87 -5.31
CA GLU A 266 14.76 16.25 -5.62
C GLU A 266 13.89 16.34 -6.88
N GLU A 267 14.23 15.64 -7.96
CA GLU A 267 13.45 15.71 -9.21
C GLU A 267 12.06 15.06 -9.06
N ARG A 268 11.97 13.99 -8.27
CA ARG A 268 10.75 13.20 -8.01
C ARG A 268 10.01 13.64 -6.74
N HIS A 269 10.02 14.93 -6.42
CA HIS A 269 9.35 15.46 -5.24
C HIS A 269 8.58 16.75 -5.56
N ILE A 270 7.33 16.82 -5.14
CA ILE A 270 6.54 18.04 -5.05
C ILE A 270 6.21 18.23 -3.56
N PRO A 271 6.46 19.41 -2.95
CA PRO A 271 6.04 19.66 -1.57
C PRO A 271 4.53 19.40 -1.40
N LEU A 272 4.15 18.69 -0.32
CA LEU A 272 2.77 18.23 -0.14
C LEU A 272 1.73 19.35 -0.26
N GLN A 273 1.98 20.53 0.32
CA GLN A 273 1.04 21.66 0.27
C GLN A 273 0.78 22.11 -1.18
N ILE A 274 1.85 22.30 -1.95
CA ILE A 274 1.76 22.64 -3.39
C ILE A 274 1.04 21.52 -4.14
N PHE A 275 1.30 20.25 -3.80
CA PHE A 275 0.63 19.12 -4.42
C PHE A 275 -0.89 19.14 -4.16
N LEU A 276 -1.31 19.45 -2.92
CA LEU A 276 -2.72 19.54 -2.53
C LEU A 276 -3.45 20.71 -3.21
N ASP A 277 -2.75 21.79 -3.56
CA ASP A 277 -3.29 22.92 -4.32
C ASP A 277 -3.61 22.56 -5.79
N LEU A 278 -2.99 21.52 -6.33
CA LEU A 278 -3.29 20.99 -7.67
C LEU A 278 -4.59 20.19 -7.71
N LEU A 279 -5.07 19.72 -6.55
CA LEU A 279 -6.17 18.76 -6.47
C LEU A 279 -7.54 19.46 -6.47
N PRO A 280 -8.54 18.94 -7.18
CA PRO A 280 -9.90 19.48 -7.15
C PRO A 280 -10.52 19.40 -5.75
N ARG A 281 -11.48 20.31 -5.48
CA ARG A 281 -12.15 20.41 -4.17
C ARG A 281 -13.27 19.38 -3.96
N ASP A 282 -13.86 18.89 -5.04
CA ASP A 282 -15.01 17.98 -5.04
C ASP A 282 -14.61 16.49 -5.18
N ALA A 283 -13.38 16.14 -4.82
CA ALA A 283 -12.83 14.79 -4.92
C ALA A 283 -12.32 14.28 -3.56
N ARG A 284 -12.09 12.97 -3.48
CA ARG A 284 -11.53 12.27 -2.32
C ARG A 284 -10.19 11.66 -2.67
N PHE A 285 -9.20 11.78 -1.79
CA PHE A 285 -7.84 11.35 -2.05
C PHE A 285 -7.33 10.39 -0.97
N LEU A 286 -6.68 9.30 -1.39
CA LEU A 286 -6.01 8.36 -0.50
C LEU A 286 -4.50 8.55 -0.60
N ALA A 287 -3.84 8.84 0.52
CA ALA A 287 -2.40 8.99 0.56
C ALA A 287 -1.68 7.65 0.40
N LEU A 288 -0.94 7.50 -0.70
CA LEU A 288 -0.12 6.31 -1.03
C LEU A 288 1.39 6.59 -0.86
N GLN A 289 1.74 7.54 0.01
CA GLN A 289 3.12 7.92 0.30
C GLN A 289 3.75 6.95 1.30
N PHE A 290 4.81 6.24 0.88
CA PHE A 290 5.43 5.18 1.67
C PHE A 290 6.27 5.69 2.85
N ASP A 291 6.82 6.91 2.74
CA ASP A 291 7.65 7.55 3.77
C ASP A 291 6.92 8.75 4.39
N LEU A 292 5.63 8.59 4.70
CA LEU A 292 4.78 9.63 5.28
C LEU A 292 5.30 10.12 6.64
N THR A 293 5.62 11.40 6.74
CA THR A 293 6.08 12.04 7.99
C THR A 293 4.92 12.39 8.92
N LYS A 294 5.23 12.71 10.19
CA LYS A 294 4.21 13.15 11.17
C LYS A 294 3.58 14.48 10.76
N GLU A 295 4.40 15.38 10.24
CA GLU A 295 4.00 16.71 9.78
C GLU A 295 3.07 16.60 8.56
N GLU A 296 3.43 15.77 7.57
CA GLU A 296 2.56 15.48 6.41
C GLU A 296 1.25 14.82 6.83
N ARG A 297 1.29 13.89 7.80
CA ARG A 297 0.08 13.29 8.38
C ARG A 297 -0.85 14.35 8.97
N THR A 298 -0.32 15.31 9.73
CA THR A 298 -1.13 16.41 10.30
C THR A 298 -1.77 17.26 9.20
N ILE A 299 -1.02 17.58 8.14
CA ILE A 299 -1.55 18.33 6.99
C ILE A 299 -2.70 17.56 6.31
N LEU A 300 -2.51 16.27 6.05
CA LEU A 300 -3.54 15.43 5.42
C LEU A 300 -4.80 15.28 6.29
N LEU A 301 -4.65 15.15 7.61
CA LEU A 301 -5.78 15.03 8.54
C LEU A 301 -6.57 16.35 8.68
N ALA A 302 -5.92 17.49 8.40
CA ALA A 302 -6.58 18.80 8.34
C ALA A 302 -7.31 19.03 7.01
N ASP A 303 -6.93 18.33 5.93
CA ASP A 303 -7.59 18.43 4.63
C ASP A 303 -8.75 17.42 4.53
N GLY A 304 -10.00 17.89 4.60
CA GLY A 304 -11.20 17.06 4.55
C GLY A 304 -11.40 16.25 3.26
N ARG A 305 -10.56 16.43 2.24
CA ARG A 305 -10.53 15.62 1.02
C ARG A 305 -9.67 14.38 1.17
N CYS A 306 -8.73 14.38 2.09
CA CYS A 306 -7.67 13.39 2.19
C CYS A 306 -7.96 12.30 3.22
N MET A 307 -7.48 11.10 2.93
CA MET A 307 -7.55 9.92 3.79
C MET A 307 -6.16 9.28 3.89
N ILE A 308 -5.87 8.71 5.06
CA ILE A 308 -4.64 7.96 5.30
C ILE A 308 -5.02 6.49 5.53
N PRO A 309 -4.37 5.53 4.84
CA PRO A 309 -4.59 4.10 5.08
C PRO A 309 -4.49 3.72 6.57
N LEU A 310 -5.35 2.81 7.01
CA LEU A 310 -5.35 2.29 8.38
C LEU A 310 -4.29 1.18 8.59
N SER A 311 -3.48 0.91 7.58
CA SER A 311 -2.36 -0.04 7.61
C SER A 311 -1.09 0.63 7.11
N ASP A 312 0.06 0.17 7.61
CA ASP A 312 1.36 0.55 7.07
C ASP A 312 1.54 -0.05 5.66
N ILE A 313 1.55 0.83 4.66
CA ILE A 313 1.63 0.47 3.23
C ILE A 313 2.98 -0.14 2.82
N THR A 314 3.98 -0.08 3.70
CA THR A 314 5.34 -0.59 3.44
C THR A 314 5.51 -2.07 3.80
N GLN A 315 4.60 -2.62 4.62
CA GLN A 315 4.73 -3.98 5.16
C GLN A 315 4.42 -5.05 4.11
N ASN A 316 3.32 -4.88 3.38
CA ASN A 316 2.86 -5.85 2.40
C ASN A 316 2.44 -5.14 1.09
N PRO A 317 3.21 -5.26 -0.01
CA PRO A 317 2.86 -4.62 -1.28
C PRO A 317 1.55 -5.14 -1.88
N VAL A 318 1.12 -6.37 -1.55
CA VAL A 318 -0.19 -6.90 -1.98
C VAL A 318 -1.33 -6.06 -1.40
N HIS A 319 -1.20 -5.64 -0.14
CA HIS A 319 -2.21 -4.78 0.48
C HIS A 319 -2.29 -3.42 -0.22
N THR A 320 -1.15 -2.87 -0.65
CA THR A 320 -1.12 -1.62 -1.41
C THR A 320 -1.77 -1.75 -2.78
N ILE A 321 -1.57 -2.88 -3.46
CA ILE A 321 -2.27 -3.19 -4.71
C ILE A 321 -3.79 -3.30 -4.47
N ASP A 322 -4.21 -4.01 -3.42
CA ASP A 322 -5.64 -4.13 -3.09
C ASP A 322 -6.29 -2.81 -2.68
N MET A 323 -5.52 -1.84 -2.19
CA MET A 323 -5.97 -0.46 -1.98
C MET A 323 -6.03 0.35 -3.29
N ILE A 324 -5.20 0.03 -4.29
CA ILE A 324 -5.13 0.74 -5.57
C ILE A 324 -6.23 0.30 -6.53
N ARG A 325 -6.53 -1.00 -6.60
CA ARG A 325 -7.51 -1.56 -7.54
C ARG A 325 -8.91 -0.92 -7.50
N PRO A 326 -9.46 -0.53 -6.33
CA PRO A 326 -10.76 0.14 -6.26
C PRO A 326 -10.76 1.61 -6.71
N LEU A 327 -9.59 2.24 -6.84
CA LEU A 327 -9.47 3.68 -7.05
C LEU A 327 -9.91 4.08 -8.46
N ALA A 328 -10.44 5.29 -8.60
CA ALA A 328 -10.77 5.90 -9.88
C ALA A 328 -9.50 6.17 -10.71
N GLY A 329 -8.40 6.48 -10.04
CA GLY A 329 -7.07 6.57 -10.63
C GLY A 329 -6.01 6.91 -9.59
N VAL A 330 -4.75 6.99 -10.01
CA VAL A 330 -3.59 7.36 -9.18
C VAL A 330 -2.87 8.57 -9.77
N ILE A 331 -2.74 9.63 -8.97
CA ILE A 331 -1.98 10.85 -9.31
C ILE A 331 -0.64 10.77 -8.59
N SER A 332 0.44 10.60 -9.33
CA SER A 332 1.73 10.30 -8.71
C SER A 332 2.90 10.85 -9.52
N VAL A 333 3.94 11.31 -8.80
CA VAL A 333 5.30 11.37 -9.35
C VAL A 333 5.82 9.96 -9.67
N ASP A 334 6.88 9.84 -10.47
CA ASP A 334 7.51 8.55 -10.82
C ASP A 334 7.87 7.74 -9.55
N SER A 335 7.09 6.68 -9.27
CA SER A 335 7.16 5.87 -8.06
C SER A 335 6.65 4.43 -8.30
N ALA A 336 6.82 3.55 -7.31
CA ALA A 336 6.27 2.19 -7.37
C ALA A 336 4.74 2.15 -7.54
N ASN A 337 4.04 3.23 -7.19
CA ASN A 337 2.58 3.33 -7.37
C ASN A 337 2.17 3.31 -8.85
N TRP A 338 3.02 3.79 -9.76
CA TRP A 338 2.76 3.68 -11.20
C TRP A 338 2.74 2.22 -11.65
N HIS A 339 3.70 1.42 -11.18
CA HIS A 339 3.76 0.00 -11.53
C HIS A 339 2.57 -0.77 -10.96
N MET A 340 2.21 -0.52 -9.70
CA MET A 340 1.05 -1.18 -9.07
C MET A 340 -0.27 -0.80 -9.76
N ALA A 341 -0.47 0.48 -10.10
CA ALA A 341 -1.65 0.93 -10.82
C ALA A 341 -1.68 0.41 -12.26
N GLY A 342 -0.56 0.53 -12.98
CA GLY A 342 -0.44 0.16 -14.39
C GLY A 342 -0.60 -1.33 -14.63
N LEU A 343 -0.02 -2.17 -13.77
CA LEU A 343 -0.21 -3.62 -13.81
C LEU A 343 -1.56 -4.07 -13.24
N SER A 344 -2.36 -3.15 -12.71
CA SER A 344 -3.76 -3.40 -12.31
C SER A 344 -4.76 -2.73 -13.26
N ASP A 345 -4.30 -2.13 -14.36
CA ASP A 345 -5.10 -1.34 -15.30
C ASP A 345 -5.93 -0.21 -14.63
N VAL A 346 -5.41 0.35 -13.54
CA VAL A 346 -5.98 1.53 -12.87
C VAL A 346 -5.38 2.78 -13.53
N PRO A 347 -6.19 3.77 -13.95
CA PRO A 347 -5.69 4.98 -14.62
C PRO A 347 -4.61 5.70 -13.82
N ILE A 348 -3.56 6.17 -14.51
CA ILE A 348 -2.43 6.88 -13.88
C ILE A 348 -2.32 8.29 -14.44
N PHE A 349 -2.37 9.30 -13.58
CA PHE A 349 -1.86 10.63 -13.92
C PHE A 349 -0.37 10.67 -13.58
N ALA A 350 0.45 10.41 -14.59
CA ALA A 350 1.88 10.17 -14.46
C ALA A 350 2.65 11.49 -14.55
N ILE A 351 2.98 12.07 -13.39
CA ILE A 351 3.78 13.30 -13.31
C ILE A 351 5.26 12.95 -13.55
N MET A 352 5.70 13.13 -14.78
CA MET A 352 7.04 12.78 -15.24
C MET A 352 8.05 13.84 -14.85
N ASN A 353 9.17 13.42 -14.27
CA ASN A 353 10.29 14.31 -13.97
C ASN A 353 11.13 14.60 -15.23
N ARG A 354 11.88 15.70 -15.19
CA ARG A 354 12.76 16.14 -16.30
C ARG A 354 13.65 15.03 -16.86
N THR A 355 14.21 14.20 -15.99
CA THR A 355 15.05 13.07 -16.41
C THR A 355 14.36 11.74 -16.16
N ALA A 356 13.50 11.33 -17.09
CA ALA A 356 12.74 10.08 -17.01
C ALA A 356 13.64 8.84 -16.83
N HIS A 357 13.09 7.84 -16.15
CA HIS A 357 13.67 6.51 -16.15
C HIS A 357 13.60 5.88 -17.55
N TRP A 358 14.51 4.94 -17.86
CA TRP A 358 14.60 4.35 -19.19
C TRP A 358 13.41 3.44 -19.56
N PHE A 359 12.65 2.96 -18.56
CA PHE A 359 11.43 2.16 -18.76
C PHE A 359 10.38 2.90 -19.60
N TRP A 360 10.36 4.24 -19.50
CA TRP A 360 9.35 5.09 -20.12
C TRP A 360 9.66 5.42 -21.59
N GLY A 361 10.56 4.66 -22.21
CA GLY A 361 10.79 4.66 -23.64
C GLY A 361 11.40 5.95 -24.21
N LYS A 362 11.37 6.05 -25.53
CA LYS A 362 12.02 7.13 -26.30
C LYS A 362 11.45 8.51 -25.97
N GLU A 363 10.15 8.57 -25.70
CA GLU A 363 9.38 9.79 -25.53
C GLU A 363 9.21 10.18 -24.06
N SER A 364 9.76 9.39 -23.12
CA SER A 364 9.57 9.61 -21.68
C SER A 364 8.08 9.61 -21.30
N ARG A 365 7.36 8.60 -21.79
CA ARG A 365 5.92 8.43 -21.63
C ARG A 365 5.63 7.11 -20.91
N ALA A 366 4.95 7.20 -19.78
CA ALA A 366 4.50 6.04 -19.01
C ALA A 366 3.58 5.13 -19.84
N GLU A 367 2.86 5.69 -20.81
CA GLU A 367 2.01 4.99 -21.78
C GLU A 367 2.76 3.91 -22.58
N THR A 368 4.08 4.08 -22.74
CA THR A 368 4.93 3.09 -23.42
C THR A 368 4.97 1.75 -22.66
N ALA A 369 4.75 1.77 -21.35
CA ALA A 369 4.73 0.59 -20.49
C ALA A 369 3.31 0.25 -19.99
N PHE A 370 2.49 1.27 -19.73
CA PHE A 370 1.16 1.15 -19.15
C PHE A 370 0.14 1.95 -19.97
N PRO A 371 -0.64 1.32 -20.85
CA PRO A 371 -1.61 2.01 -21.70
C PRO A 371 -2.63 2.88 -20.95
N CYS A 372 -2.94 2.55 -19.70
CA CYS A 372 -3.85 3.32 -18.83
C CYS A 372 -3.27 4.64 -18.28
N ALA A 373 -2.00 4.95 -18.59
CA ALA A 373 -1.35 6.16 -18.11
C ALA A 373 -1.70 7.40 -18.95
N THR A 374 -1.61 8.56 -18.33
CA THR A 374 -1.62 9.88 -18.96
C THR A 374 -0.40 10.63 -18.45
N THR A 375 0.63 10.75 -19.29
CA THR A 375 1.87 11.42 -18.89
C THR A 375 1.74 12.93 -18.99
N VAL A 376 2.18 13.62 -17.94
CA VAL A 376 2.32 15.08 -17.89
C VAL A 376 3.69 15.40 -17.35
N ARG A 377 4.43 16.29 -18.01
CA ARG A 377 5.71 16.76 -17.47
C ARG A 377 5.46 17.60 -16.22
N LYS A 378 6.35 17.52 -15.24
CA LYS A 378 6.21 18.22 -13.97
C LYS A 378 6.06 19.74 -14.13
N GLU A 379 6.70 20.33 -15.13
CA GLU A 379 6.58 21.75 -15.50
C GLU A 379 5.22 22.14 -16.08
N ASP A 380 4.47 21.17 -16.62
CA ASP A 380 3.18 21.40 -17.29
C ASP A 380 1.98 20.99 -16.40
N VAL A 381 2.24 20.59 -15.15
CA VAL A 381 1.16 20.20 -14.21
C VAL A 381 0.47 21.45 -13.66
N GLY A 382 -0.86 21.44 -13.63
CA GLY A 382 -1.66 22.53 -13.07
C GLY A 382 -3.07 22.06 -12.68
N PRO A 383 -3.79 22.84 -11.86
CA PRO A 383 -5.11 22.45 -11.35
C PRO A 383 -6.12 22.14 -12.46
N ALA A 384 -6.10 22.88 -13.57
CA ALA A 384 -7.01 22.67 -14.69
C ALA A 384 -6.83 21.27 -15.33
N ARG A 385 -5.58 20.87 -15.56
CA ARG A 385 -5.24 19.58 -16.18
C ARG A 385 -5.50 18.39 -15.27
N VAL A 386 -5.21 18.53 -13.98
CA VAL A 386 -5.58 17.53 -12.97
C VAL A 386 -7.11 17.42 -12.88
N GLY A 387 -7.83 18.55 -12.87
CA GLY A 387 -9.28 18.59 -12.81
C GLY A 387 -9.96 17.94 -14.02
N GLU A 388 -9.43 18.13 -15.24
CA GLU A 388 -9.90 17.45 -16.45
C GLU A 388 -9.76 15.94 -16.32
N TRP A 389 -8.56 15.46 -16.01
CA TRP A 389 -8.32 14.03 -15.86
C TRP A 389 -9.14 13.39 -14.71
N VAL A 390 -9.37 14.11 -13.61
CA VAL A 390 -10.26 13.65 -12.53
C VAL A 390 -11.71 13.52 -13.00
N ARG A 391 -12.21 14.42 -13.86
CA ARG A 391 -13.56 14.30 -14.43
C ARG A 391 -13.67 13.08 -15.35
N ASP A 392 -12.68 12.86 -16.20
CA ASP A 392 -12.68 11.73 -17.15
C ASP A 392 -12.59 10.39 -16.42
N THR A 393 -11.68 10.27 -15.45
CA THR A 393 -11.54 9.04 -14.65
C THR A 393 -12.72 8.83 -13.72
N ARG A 394 -13.40 9.88 -13.26
CA ARG A 394 -14.69 9.76 -12.53
C ARG A 394 -15.75 9.13 -13.41
N LYS A 395 -15.86 9.54 -14.68
CA LYS A 395 -16.79 8.95 -15.64
C LYS A 395 -16.45 7.48 -15.90
N ALA A 396 -15.20 7.19 -16.25
CA ALA A 396 -14.74 5.83 -16.50
C ALA A 396 -14.93 4.91 -15.27
N TRP A 397 -14.69 5.41 -14.05
CA TRP A 397 -14.94 4.64 -12.83
C TRP A 397 -16.42 4.30 -12.63
N ARG A 398 -17.33 5.23 -12.95
CA ARG A 398 -18.79 4.98 -12.88
C ARG A 398 -19.28 3.98 -13.92
N GLU A 399 -18.57 3.83 -15.03
CA GLU A 399 -18.85 2.85 -16.08
C GLU A 399 -18.35 1.44 -15.70
N ARG A 400 -17.42 1.32 -14.74
CA ARG A 400 -17.00 0.00 -14.22
C ARG A 400 -18.18 -0.70 -13.55
N GLU A 401 -18.30 -1.99 -13.82
CA GLU A 401 -19.26 -2.86 -13.16
C GLU A 401 -19.02 -2.83 -11.64
N ALA A 402 -20.06 -2.47 -10.89
CA ALA A 402 -19.98 -2.45 -9.44
C ALA A 402 -20.04 -3.88 -8.91
N GLN A 403 -19.00 -4.29 -8.20
CA GLN A 403 -19.00 -5.52 -7.44
C GLN A 403 -19.93 -5.34 -6.24
N GLY A 404 -21.05 -6.06 -6.29
CA GLY A 404 -21.93 -6.21 -5.14
C GLY A 404 -21.31 -7.11 -4.06
N HIS A 405 -21.98 -7.21 -2.92
CA HIS A 405 -21.66 -8.23 -1.94
C HIS A 405 -21.84 -9.62 -2.54
N PRO A 406 -20.92 -10.57 -2.30
CA PRO A 406 -21.07 -11.92 -2.80
C PRO A 406 -22.32 -12.55 -2.19
N LYS A 407 -23.04 -13.35 -2.99
CA LYS A 407 -24.21 -14.09 -2.52
C LYS A 407 -23.83 -14.99 -1.32
N PRO A 408 -24.77 -15.27 -0.41
CA PRO A 408 -24.54 -16.21 0.69
C PRO A 408 -24.06 -17.55 0.15
N ALA A 409 -22.87 -17.98 0.58
CA ALA A 409 -22.39 -19.32 0.27
C ALA A 409 -23.19 -20.37 1.06
N LYS A 410 -23.36 -21.58 0.49
CA LYS A 410 -23.95 -22.69 1.24
C LYS A 410 -23.14 -22.97 2.51
N LEU A 411 -23.83 -23.30 3.60
CA LEU A 411 -23.22 -23.57 4.92
C LEU A 411 -22.07 -24.59 4.84
N SER A 412 -22.21 -25.63 4.03
CA SER A 412 -21.19 -26.68 3.83
C SER A 412 -19.93 -26.23 3.08
N ARG A 413 -19.93 -25.05 2.44
CA ARG A 413 -18.84 -24.58 1.56
C ARG A 413 -17.99 -23.48 2.19
N THR A 414 -18.27 -23.11 3.43
CA THR A 414 -17.68 -21.94 4.08
C THR A 414 -17.45 -22.26 5.56
N GLU A 415 -16.27 -21.90 6.06
CA GLU A 415 -15.87 -22.20 7.43
C GLU A 415 -16.59 -21.26 8.41
N PRO A 416 -16.96 -21.72 9.62
CA PRO A 416 -17.57 -20.87 10.66
C PRO A 416 -16.79 -19.58 10.95
N ARG A 417 -15.46 -19.65 10.90
CA ARG A 417 -14.57 -18.49 11.09
C ARG A 417 -14.77 -17.36 10.06
N ASP A 418 -15.29 -17.65 8.87
CA ASP A 418 -15.41 -16.69 7.76
C ASP A 418 -16.77 -16.00 7.69
N ARG A 419 -17.73 -16.41 8.54
CA ARG A 419 -19.11 -15.92 8.57
C ARG A 419 -19.52 -15.38 9.95
N PRO A 420 -18.80 -14.38 10.50
CA PRO A 420 -19.11 -13.88 11.84
C PRO A 420 -20.54 -13.35 11.96
N VAL A 421 -21.08 -13.42 13.17
CA VAL A 421 -22.30 -12.69 13.53
C VAL A 421 -21.89 -11.32 14.07
N LEU A 422 -22.15 -10.26 13.30
CA LEU A 422 -21.80 -8.89 13.62
C LEU A 422 -23.05 -8.14 14.06
N ILE A 423 -23.13 -7.82 15.36
CA ILE A 423 -24.30 -7.20 15.97
C ILE A 423 -24.10 -5.69 16.04
N VAL A 424 -24.97 -4.96 15.35
CA VAL A 424 -24.96 -3.50 15.21
C VAL A 424 -26.30 -2.90 15.61
N GLY A 425 -26.30 -1.58 15.82
CA GLY A 425 -27.48 -0.84 16.24
C GLY A 425 -27.09 0.46 16.93
N LEU A 426 -28.11 1.24 17.28
CA LEU A 426 -27.93 2.43 18.11
C LEU A 426 -27.37 2.03 19.49
N PRO A 427 -26.50 2.84 20.10
CA PRO A 427 -26.26 2.72 21.53
C PRO A 427 -27.61 2.76 22.27
N ARG A 428 -27.78 1.87 23.24
CA ARG A 428 -29.01 1.70 24.03
C ARG A 428 -30.23 1.12 23.27
N SER A 429 -30.06 0.58 22.07
CA SER A 429 -31.10 -0.23 21.39
C SER A 429 -31.18 -1.70 21.87
N ALA A 430 -30.69 -1.99 23.08
CA ALA A 430 -30.67 -3.34 23.66
C ALA A 430 -29.88 -4.41 22.85
N THR A 431 -28.85 -4.01 22.11
CA THR A 431 -27.89 -4.93 21.45
C THR A 431 -27.27 -5.96 22.40
N SER A 432 -27.03 -5.60 23.67
CA SER A 432 -26.53 -6.53 24.70
C SER A 432 -27.50 -7.68 24.96
N MET A 433 -28.81 -7.42 24.99
CA MET A 433 -29.83 -8.47 25.21
C MET A 433 -29.87 -9.45 24.04
N THR A 434 -29.91 -8.95 22.80
CA THR A 434 -29.83 -9.76 21.58
C THR A 434 -28.56 -10.63 21.59
N THR A 435 -27.43 -10.05 21.97
CA THR A 435 -26.13 -10.75 22.00
C THR A 435 -26.10 -11.83 23.09
N ARG A 436 -26.68 -11.57 24.26
CA ARG A 436 -26.82 -12.55 25.36
C ARG A 436 -27.61 -13.77 24.92
N VAL A 437 -28.72 -13.57 24.19
CA VAL A 437 -29.48 -14.69 23.62
C VAL A 437 -28.61 -15.47 22.65
N LEU A 438 -27.94 -14.86 21.68
CA LEU A 438 -27.06 -15.58 20.75
C LEU A 438 -25.91 -16.33 21.45
N HIS A 439 -25.31 -15.74 22.48
CA HIS A 439 -24.29 -16.37 23.30
C HIS A 439 -24.81 -17.63 24.00
N SER A 440 -26.03 -17.59 24.55
CA SER A 440 -26.68 -18.78 25.16
C SER A 440 -26.88 -19.94 24.17
N GLN A 441 -26.85 -19.66 22.87
CA GLN A 441 -27.02 -20.64 21.79
C GLN A 441 -25.67 -21.15 21.24
N GLY A 442 -24.55 -20.78 21.87
CA GLY A 442 -23.21 -21.24 21.52
C GLY A 442 -22.40 -20.27 20.63
N LEU A 443 -22.83 -19.02 20.47
CA LEU A 443 -22.02 -18.01 19.77
C LEU A 443 -20.79 -17.64 20.60
N TRP A 444 -19.60 -17.84 20.05
CA TRP A 444 -18.36 -17.47 20.72
C TRP A 444 -18.11 -15.96 20.67
N LEU A 445 -17.79 -15.33 21.81
CA LEU A 445 -17.59 -13.88 21.94
C LEU A 445 -16.24 -13.49 22.58
N GLY A 446 -15.45 -14.46 23.03
CA GLY A 446 -14.22 -14.21 23.79
C GLY A 446 -14.49 -13.59 25.16
N GLU A 447 -13.52 -12.85 25.68
CA GLU A 447 -13.63 -12.21 26.99
C GLU A 447 -14.45 -10.90 26.88
N THR A 448 -15.65 -10.90 27.47
CA THR A 448 -16.56 -9.76 27.33
C THR A 448 -16.49 -8.76 28.49
N VAL A 449 -17.00 -7.55 28.24
CA VAL A 449 -17.12 -6.50 29.24
C VAL A 449 -18.21 -6.90 30.26
N PRO A 450 -17.87 -6.98 31.56
CA PRO A 450 -18.78 -7.43 32.61
C PRO A 450 -19.92 -6.44 32.86
N GLY A 451 -20.95 -6.89 33.58
CA GLY A 451 -22.09 -6.06 33.93
C GLY A 451 -21.76 -4.98 34.95
N ASN A 452 -22.60 -3.95 34.99
CA ASN A 452 -22.57 -2.90 36.01
C ASN A 452 -24.01 -2.52 36.40
N ARG A 453 -24.20 -1.54 37.29
CA ARG A 453 -25.53 -1.10 37.74
C ARG A 453 -26.49 -0.72 36.60
N GLU A 454 -25.96 -0.24 35.47
CA GLU A 454 -26.76 0.21 34.31
C GLU A 454 -27.06 -0.92 33.30
N ASN A 455 -26.33 -2.02 33.39
CA ASN A 455 -26.53 -3.23 32.60
C ASN A 455 -26.00 -4.45 33.38
N PRO A 456 -26.75 -4.95 34.37
CA PRO A 456 -26.25 -5.96 35.31
C PRO A 456 -25.84 -7.27 34.65
N GLN A 457 -26.49 -7.63 33.54
CA GLN A 457 -26.28 -8.91 32.87
C GLN A 457 -25.08 -8.91 31.93
N GLY A 458 -24.33 -7.81 31.83
CA GLY A 458 -23.12 -7.71 31.01
C GLY A 458 -23.34 -7.03 29.68
N TYR A 459 -22.28 -6.44 29.15
CA TYR A 459 -22.33 -5.75 27.86
C TYR A 459 -22.11 -6.70 26.69
N PHE A 460 -21.48 -7.85 26.86
CA PHE A 460 -21.19 -8.79 25.76
C PHE A 460 -20.38 -8.20 24.59
N GLU A 461 -19.69 -7.07 24.83
CA GLU A 461 -18.66 -6.54 23.94
C GLU A 461 -17.33 -7.23 24.23
N SER A 462 -16.64 -7.76 23.23
CA SER A 462 -15.27 -8.27 23.42
C SER A 462 -14.36 -7.11 23.84
N ARG A 463 -13.71 -7.24 25.00
CA ARG A 463 -12.82 -6.21 25.56
C ARG A 463 -11.64 -5.95 24.64
N MET A 464 -10.98 -7.01 24.22
CA MET A 464 -9.80 -6.94 23.36
C MET A 464 -10.14 -6.29 22.00
N ILE A 465 -11.22 -6.71 21.32
CA ILE A 465 -11.61 -6.12 20.02
C ILE A 465 -12.00 -4.65 20.20
N ARG A 466 -12.80 -4.32 21.21
CA ARG A 466 -13.21 -2.94 21.48
C ARG A 466 -12.01 -2.03 21.74
N ASP A 467 -11.12 -2.43 22.63
CA ASP A 467 -10.08 -1.56 23.17
C ASP A 467 -8.80 -1.55 22.30
N GLN A 468 -8.49 -2.63 21.60
CA GLN A 468 -7.28 -2.74 20.77
C GLN A 468 -7.53 -2.60 19.26
N LEU A 469 -8.79 -2.68 18.80
CA LEU A 469 -9.12 -2.52 17.38
C LEU A 469 -10.10 -1.38 17.11
N ILE A 470 -11.30 -1.39 17.72
CA ILE A 470 -12.35 -0.41 17.39
C ILE A 470 -11.96 1.02 17.81
N LYS A 471 -11.58 1.22 19.08
CA LYS A 471 -11.19 2.54 19.59
C LYS A 471 -9.96 3.10 18.85
N PRO A 472 -8.86 2.35 18.66
CA PRO A 472 -7.71 2.86 17.90
C PRO A 472 -8.04 3.16 16.44
N THR A 473 -8.90 2.37 15.79
CA THR A 473 -9.34 2.64 14.41
C THR A 473 -10.10 3.96 14.33
N LEU A 474 -11.04 4.22 15.23
CA LEU A 474 -11.76 5.50 15.28
C LEU A 474 -10.80 6.68 15.53
N SER A 475 -9.86 6.53 16.47
CA SER A 475 -8.84 7.57 16.71
C SER A 475 -7.98 7.83 15.46
N ALA A 476 -7.60 6.79 14.72
CA ALA A 476 -6.83 6.91 13.48
C ALA A 476 -7.61 7.62 12.36
N LEU A 477 -8.94 7.55 12.39
CA LEU A 477 -9.85 8.32 11.52
C LEU A 477 -10.04 9.77 11.98
N GLY A 478 -9.41 10.19 13.08
CA GLY A 478 -9.65 11.49 13.72
C GLY A 478 -11.04 11.61 14.34
N ALA A 479 -11.73 10.49 14.56
CA ALA A 479 -13.04 10.40 15.20
C ALA A 479 -12.90 10.18 16.71
N ASP A 480 -13.99 10.38 17.44
CA ASP A 480 -14.08 10.08 18.86
C ASP A 480 -14.00 8.55 19.06
N PRO A 481 -13.02 8.02 19.82
CA PRO A 481 -12.93 6.59 20.09
C PRO A 481 -14.14 6.04 20.85
N LEU A 482 -14.91 6.90 21.52
CA LEU A 482 -16.16 6.54 22.18
C LEU A 482 -17.35 6.52 21.20
N GLY A 483 -17.19 7.06 20.00
CA GLY A 483 -18.21 7.08 18.96
C GLY A 483 -19.40 7.98 19.27
N VAL A 484 -19.21 9.06 20.05
CA VAL A 484 -20.29 9.97 20.45
C VAL A 484 -20.14 11.35 19.84
N ARG A 485 -19.01 12.03 20.07
CA ARG A 485 -18.85 13.46 19.72
C ARG A 485 -18.57 13.70 18.24
N ARG A 486 -17.49 13.10 17.74
CA ARG A 486 -17.06 13.25 16.34
C ARG A 486 -17.13 11.89 15.66
N LEU A 487 -18.07 11.72 14.75
CA LEU A 487 -18.22 10.47 13.99
C LEU A 487 -17.30 10.48 12.76
N PRO A 488 -16.83 9.31 12.29
CA PRO A 488 -16.05 9.24 11.05
C PRO A 488 -16.92 9.60 9.83
N ALA A 489 -16.30 9.89 8.69
CA ALA A 489 -17.01 10.08 7.44
C ALA A 489 -17.96 8.91 7.13
N TRP A 490 -19.15 9.21 6.60
CA TRP A 490 -20.17 8.18 6.32
C TRP A 490 -20.10 7.65 4.90
N ASP A 491 -19.53 8.43 3.97
CA ASP A 491 -19.47 8.15 2.54
C ASP A 491 -18.36 7.17 2.19
N VAL A 492 -17.15 7.41 2.70
CA VAL A 492 -15.99 6.53 2.44
C VAL A 492 -15.05 6.50 3.64
N LEU A 493 -14.56 5.29 3.96
CA LEU A 493 -13.54 5.08 4.98
C LEU A 493 -12.22 4.69 4.33
N PRO A 494 -11.07 5.15 4.87
CA PRO A 494 -9.77 4.67 4.42
C PRO A 494 -9.70 3.14 4.55
N PRO A 495 -9.05 2.48 3.59
CA PRO A 495 -8.95 1.03 3.58
C PRO A 495 -8.12 0.50 4.77
N PHE A 496 -8.50 -0.68 5.24
CA PHE A 496 -7.80 -1.45 6.27
C PHE A 496 -7.57 -2.89 5.79
N PRO A 497 -6.67 -3.11 4.82
CA PRO A 497 -6.47 -4.43 4.20
C PRO A 497 -6.03 -5.51 5.20
N ALA A 498 -5.32 -5.15 6.27
CA ALA A 498 -4.90 -6.09 7.31
C ALA A 498 -5.99 -6.41 8.35
N LEU A 499 -7.18 -5.81 8.29
CA LEU A 499 -8.22 -5.93 9.33
C LEU A 499 -8.56 -7.38 9.68
N ARG A 500 -8.77 -8.22 8.66
CA ARG A 500 -9.12 -9.63 8.83
C ARG A 500 -8.04 -10.41 9.57
N ASP A 501 -6.79 -10.24 9.14
CA ASP A 501 -5.64 -10.94 9.73
C ASP A 501 -5.36 -10.46 11.15
N THR A 502 -5.45 -9.15 11.40
CA THR A 502 -5.36 -8.57 12.73
C THR A 502 -6.44 -9.14 13.65
N LEU A 503 -7.69 -9.19 13.20
CA LEU A 503 -8.78 -9.73 13.98
C LEU A 503 -8.59 -11.21 14.30
N PHE A 504 -8.22 -12.05 13.31
CA PHE A 504 -7.97 -13.47 13.57
C PHE A 504 -6.77 -13.71 14.50
N ALA A 505 -5.72 -12.90 14.41
CA ALA A 505 -4.62 -12.97 15.37
C ALA A 505 -5.09 -12.66 16.80
N MET A 506 -5.99 -11.69 16.96
CA MET A 506 -6.62 -11.39 18.24
C MET A 506 -7.49 -12.56 18.72
N LEU A 507 -8.42 -13.06 17.90
CA LEU A 507 -9.30 -14.18 18.24
C LEU A 507 -8.52 -15.43 18.71
N ARG A 508 -7.44 -15.79 18.00
CA ARG A 508 -6.58 -16.93 18.39
C ARG A 508 -5.92 -16.74 19.75
N ARG A 509 -5.54 -15.51 20.12
CA ARG A 509 -4.95 -15.20 21.44
C ARG A 509 -5.94 -15.39 22.58
N GLU A 510 -7.24 -15.25 22.31
CA GLU A 510 -8.33 -15.56 23.25
C GLU A 510 -8.79 -17.03 23.19
N GLY A 511 -8.08 -17.90 22.46
CA GLY A 511 -8.37 -19.34 22.41
C GLY A 511 -9.42 -19.75 21.37
N TYR A 512 -9.78 -18.88 20.42
CA TYR A 512 -10.65 -19.28 19.32
C TYR A 512 -9.94 -20.26 18.37
N ASP A 513 -10.52 -21.44 18.20
CA ASP A 513 -9.96 -22.54 17.40
C ASP A 513 -10.44 -22.56 15.93
N GLY A 514 -11.36 -21.66 15.56
CA GLY A 514 -11.91 -21.56 14.20
C GLY A 514 -13.09 -22.48 13.90
N ARG A 515 -13.51 -23.35 14.84
CA ARG A 515 -14.50 -24.42 14.57
C ARG A 515 -15.93 -24.02 14.87
N GLN A 516 -16.15 -23.19 15.87
CA GLN A 516 -17.49 -22.72 16.25
C GLN A 516 -17.81 -21.35 15.65
N PRO A 517 -19.09 -21.00 15.43
CA PRO A 517 -19.45 -19.64 15.02
C PRO A 517 -19.01 -18.61 16.06
N TRP A 518 -18.46 -17.51 15.60
CA TRP A 518 -18.05 -16.39 16.46
C TRP A 518 -18.81 -15.12 16.09
N GLY A 519 -18.89 -14.19 17.03
CA GLY A 519 -19.53 -12.92 16.80
C GLY A 519 -18.87 -11.77 17.55
N PHE A 520 -19.25 -10.57 17.15
CA PHE A 520 -18.82 -9.34 17.80
C PHE A 520 -19.97 -8.34 17.83
N LYS A 521 -20.28 -7.87 19.03
CA LYS A 521 -21.20 -6.75 19.24
C LYS A 521 -20.42 -5.54 19.67
N ASP A 522 -20.67 -4.40 19.03
CA ASP A 522 -20.33 -3.08 19.53
C ASP A 522 -21.19 -2.04 18.81
N PRO A 523 -21.88 -1.10 19.48
CA PRO A 523 -22.57 -0.02 18.78
C PRO A 523 -21.66 0.73 17.79
N LYS A 524 -20.39 0.95 18.15
CA LYS A 524 -19.36 1.62 17.32
C LYS A 524 -18.98 0.81 16.08
N LEU A 525 -19.26 -0.50 16.05
CA LEU A 525 -19.09 -1.31 14.84
C LEU A 525 -19.93 -0.76 13.68
N THR A 526 -21.10 -0.15 13.98
CA THR A 526 -21.93 0.57 13.01
C THR A 526 -21.17 1.70 12.32
N LEU A 527 -20.19 2.33 12.97
CA LEU A 527 -19.40 3.41 12.39
C LEU A 527 -18.31 2.88 11.43
N LEU A 528 -17.94 1.61 11.57
CA LEU A 528 -16.86 0.95 10.83
C LEU A 528 -17.37 -0.18 9.91
N TRP A 529 -18.69 -0.32 9.76
CA TRP A 529 -19.31 -1.44 9.08
C TRP A 529 -18.74 -1.70 7.67
N PRO A 530 -18.39 -0.69 6.83
CA PRO A 530 -17.86 -0.96 5.49
C PRO A 530 -16.51 -1.68 5.53
N LEU A 531 -15.67 -1.43 6.55
CA LEU A 531 -14.38 -2.11 6.70
C LEU A 531 -14.58 -3.60 7.02
N PHE A 532 -15.49 -3.89 7.95
CA PHE A 532 -15.81 -5.26 8.35
C PHE A 532 -16.56 -6.02 7.25
N ALA A 533 -17.43 -5.34 6.49
CA ALA A 533 -18.16 -5.95 5.39
C ALA A 533 -17.23 -6.35 4.23
N ARG A 534 -16.13 -5.60 4.02
CA ARG A 534 -15.05 -5.97 3.10
C ARG A 534 -14.18 -7.11 3.64
N ALA A 535 -13.83 -7.08 4.92
CA ALA A 535 -13.01 -8.12 5.55
C ALA A 535 -13.76 -9.47 5.69
N PHE A 536 -15.07 -9.43 5.89
CA PHE A 536 -15.94 -10.59 6.10
C PHE A 536 -17.19 -10.47 5.21
N PRO A 537 -17.06 -10.71 3.90
CA PRO A 537 -18.16 -10.53 2.96
C PRO A 537 -19.30 -11.54 3.15
N GLN A 538 -19.06 -12.61 3.91
CA GLN A 538 -20.05 -13.63 4.29
C GLN A 538 -20.58 -13.45 5.72
N ALA A 539 -20.29 -12.31 6.38
CA ALA A 539 -20.79 -12.02 7.72
C ALA A 539 -22.32 -11.91 7.76
N HIS A 540 -22.91 -12.38 8.86
CA HIS A 540 -24.31 -12.14 9.19
C HIS A 540 -24.40 -10.89 10.05
N TRP A 541 -25.01 -9.84 9.50
CA TRP A 541 -25.23 -8.58 10.19
C TRP A 541 -26.57 -8.61 10.92
N VAL A 542 -26.56 -8.37 12.22
CA VAL A 542 -27.77 -8.28 13.04
C VAL A 542 -28.00 -6.83 13.40
N ILE A 543 -28.97 -6.18 12.75
CA ILE A 543 -29.40 -4.82 13.08
C ILE A 543 -30.45 -4.91 14.17
N VAL A 544 -30.11 -4.42 15.36
CA VAL A 544 -31.04 -4.39 16.50
C VAL A 544 -31.76 -3.05 16.53
N THR A 545 -33.07 -3.08 16.34
CA THR A 545 -33.96 -1.92 16.35
C THR A 545 -34.72 -1.83 17.66
N ARG A 546 -35.14 -0.59 18.00
CA ARG A 546 -35.90 -0.27 19.19
C ARG A 546 -36.67 1.01 18.96
N ASP A 547 -37.81 1.16 19.62
CA ASP A 547 -38.55 2.42 19.65
C ASP A 547 -37.63 3.63 19.96
N ARG A 548 -37.78 4.70 19.16
CA ARG A 548 -36.87 5.84 19.20
C ARG A 548 -36.96 6.60 20.52
N ASP A 549 -38.16 6.78 21.05
CA ASP A 549 -38.37 7.54 22.28
C ASP A 549 -37.75 6.81 23.47
N LYS A 550 -37.91 5.48 23.54
CA LYS A 550 -37.22 4.64 24.54
C LYS A 550 -35.69 4.71 24.43
N VAL A 551 -35.14 4.85 23.22
CA VAL A 551 -33.68 5.02 23.03
C VAL A 551 -33.24 6.39 23.55
N LEU A 552 -33.94 7.47 23.18
CA LEU A 552 -33.64 8.84 23.63
C LEU A 552 -33.70 8.94 25.16
N ASP A 553 -34.77 8.42 25.78
CA ASP A 553 -34.91 8.36 27.24
C ASP A 553 -33.77 7.59 27.91
N SER A 554 -33.30 6.51 27.27
CA SER A 554 -32.18 5.75 27.81
C SER A 554 -30.85 6.48 27.64
N LEU A 555 -30.63 7.20 26.54
CA LEU A 555 -29.43 8.01 26.32
C LEU A 555 -29.34 9.13 27.36
N CYS A 556 -30.44 9.82 27.63
CA CYS A 556 -30.48 10.93 28.58
C CYS A 556 -30.24 10.51 30.04
N ARG A 557 -30.55 9.25 30.40
CA ARG A 557 -30.41 8.72 31.78
C ARG A 557 -29.12 7.96 32.05
N THR A 558 -28.48 7.38 31.03
CA THR A 558 -27.28 6.53 31.23
C THR A 558 -26.09 7.43 31.56
N SER A 559 -25.42 7.22 32.70
CA SER A 559 -24.38 8.10 33.24
C SER A 559 -23.26 8.40 32.25
N PHE A 560 -22.81 7.40 31.47
CA PHE A 560 -21.81 7.60 30.42
C PHE A 560 -22.28 8.57 29.32
N MET A 561 -23.54 8.44 28.89
CA MET A 561 -24.13 9.26 27.83
C MET A 561 -24.56 10.63 28.35
N ALA A 562 -25.20 10.69 29.50
CA ALA A 562 -25.69 11.92 30.16
C ALA A 562 -24.58 12.95 30.40
N ARG A 563 -23.32 12.52 30.52
CA ARG A 563 -22.14 13.42 30.58
C ARG A 563 -21.92 14.23 29.29
N HIS A 564 -22.49 13.80 28.17
CA HIS A 564 -22.48 14.54 26.91
C HIS A 564 -23.69 15.46 26.80
N SER A 565 -24.89 14.94 27.07
CA SER A 565 -26.13 15.72 27.15
C SER A 565 -27.26 14.91 27.78
N THR A 566 -28.12 15.58 28.55
CA THR A 566 -29.39 15.05 29.05
C THR A 566 -30.59 15.49 28.20
N SER A 567 -30.37 16.27 27.14
CA SER A 567 -31.42 16.74 26.24
C SER A 567 -31.66 15.76 25.08
N PRO A 568 -32.91 15.34 24.82
CA PRO A 568 -33.24 14.53 23.64
C PRO A 568 -32.85 15.19 22.31
N GLU A 569 -32.93 16.52 22.20
CA GLU A 569 -32.59 17.26 20.97
C GLU A 569 -31.13 17.07 20.55
N PHE A 570 -30.23 16.97 21.52
CA PHE A 570 -28.81 16.68 21.25
C PHE A 570 -28.63 15.29 20.63
N TRP A 571 -29.44 14.32 21.06
CA TRP A 571 -29.33 12.92 20.62
C TRP A 571 -30.06 12.66 19.29
N LEU A 572 -30.96 13.53 18.84
CA LEU A 572 -31.66 13.36 17.58
C LEU A 572 -30.72 13.27 16.37
N PRO A 573 -29.80 14.24 16.12
CA PRO A 573 -28.82 14.13 15.03
C PRO A 573 -27.88 12.93 15.18
N PHE A 574 -27.50 12.60 16.41
CA PHE A 574 -26.66 11.44 16.71
C PHE A 574 -27.33 10.14 16.25
N CYS A 575 -28.59 9.93 16.64
CA CYS A 575 -29.34 8.75 16.24
C CYS A 575 -29.58 8.72 14.72
N SER A 576 -29.90 9.86 14.11
CA SER A 576 -30.06 9.97 12.65
C SER A 576 -28.77 9.61 11.88
N ALA A 577 -27.60 9.97 12.40
CA ALA A 577 -26.32 9.62 11.78
C ALA A 577 -26.04 8.10 11.83
N TYR A 578 -26.46 7.43 12.91
CA TYR A 578 -26.38 5.97 13.02
C TYR A 578 -27.39 5.28 12.10
N ASP A 579 -28.64 5.73 12.08
CA ASP A 579 -29.68 5.17 11.22
C ASP A 579 -29.33 5.30 9.75
N HIS A 580 -28.74 6.42 9.34
CA HIS A 580 -28.23 6.58 7.98
C HIS A 580 -27.23 5.46 7.61
N ARG A 581 -26.28 5.13 8.50
CA ARG A 581 -25.30 4.06 8.26
C ARG A 581 -25.93 2.67 8.27
N LEU A 582 -26.91 2.43 9.16
CA LEU A 582 -27.66 1.17 9.18
C LEU A 582 -28.46 1.00 7.88
N ASN A 583 -29.02 2.09 7.33
CA ASN A 583 -29.71 2.07 6.04
C ASN A 583 -28.75 1.79 4.87
N LEU A 584 -27.53 2.34 4.90
CA LEU A 584 -26.49 1.98 3.92
C LEU A 584 -26.13 0.49 4.03
N LEU A 585 -26.00 -0.06 5.24
CA LEU A 585 -25.76 -1.48 5.44
C LEU A 585 -26.90 -2.34 4.88
N ARG A 586 -28.18 -1.96 5.10
CA ARG A 586 -29.34 -2.64 4.48
C ARG A 586 -29.27 -2.64 2.96
N ALA A 587 -28.92 -1.50 2.37
CA ALA A 587 -28.85 -1.33 0.92
C ALA A 587 -27.57 -1.93 0.28
N SER A 588 -26.60 -2.34 1.09
CA SER A 588 -25.30 -2.83 0.59
C SER A 588 -25.38 -4.17 -0.15
N GLY A 589 -26.40 -4.99 0.14
CA GLY A 589 -26.48 -6.39 -0.29
C GLY A 589 -25.76 -7.37 0.64
N ALA A 590 -25.23 -6.90 1.77
CA ALA A 590 -24.77 -7.77 2.86
C ALA A 590 -25.92 -8.61 3.45
N GLN A 591 -25.57 -9.68 4.16
CA GLN A 591 -26.56 -10.55 4.79
C GLN A 591 -27.09 -9.91 6.08
N VAL A 592 -28.16 -9.14 5.96
CA VAL A 592 -28.76 -8.39 7.07
C VAL A 592 -29.97 -9.13 7.65
N HIS A 593 -30.00 -9.21 8.97
CA HIS A 593 -31.12 -9.69 9.77
C HIS A 593 -31.57 -8.57 10.71
N GLU A 594 -32.88 -8.39 10.86
CA GLU A 594 -33.43 -7.42 11.80
C GLU A 594 -33.98 -8.10 13.04
N VAL A 595 -33.69 -7.52 14.20
CA VAL A 595 -34.22 -7.96 15.48
C VAL A 595 -34.81 -6.75 16.19
N ASP A 596 -36.13 -6.74 16.32
CA ASP A 596 -36.81 -5.77 17.16
C ASP A 596 -36.62 -6.17 18.63
N SER A 597 -35.88 -5.33 19.35
CA SER A 597 -35.59 -5.56 20.75
C SER A 597 -36.81 -5.46 21.66
N ASP A 598 -37.84 -4.70 21.30
CA ASP A 598 -39.06 -4.62 22.09
C ASP A 598 -39.87 -5.92 21.94
N ALA A 599 -40.05 -6.41 20.71
CA ALA A 599 -40.68 -7.71 20.46
C ALA A 599 -39.90 -8.88 21.11
N LEU A 600 -38.57 -8.85 21.03
CA LEU A 600 -37.71 -9.84 21.66
C LEU A 600 -37.85 -9.81 23.19
N SER A 601 -37.91 -8.62 23.79
CA SER A 601 -38.13 -8.48 25.24
C SER A 601 -39.52 -8.97 25.67
N GLY A 602 -40.52 -8.85 24.79
CA GLY A 602 -41.85 -9.43 24.97
C GLY A 602 -41.93 -10.95 24.78
N GLY A 603 -40.79 -11.62 24.53
CA GLY A 603 -40.69 -13.08 24.42
C GLY A 603 -40.80 -13.63 22.99
N SER A 604 -40.92 -12.77 21.98
CA SER A 604 -40.93 -13.21 20.58
C SER A 604 -39.54 -13.67 20.14
N LEU A 605 -39.40 -14.93 19.73
CA LEU A 605 -38.13 -15.51 19.27
C LEU A 605 -38.05 -15.68 17.74
N SER A 606 -39.07 -15.24 16.99
CA SER A 606 -39.18 -15.52 15.54
C SER A 606 -38.00 -14.94 14.74
N GLN A 607 -37.68 -13.67 14.96
CA GLN A 607 -36.59 -12.97 14.27
C GLN A 607 -35.22 -13.55 14.64
N ILE A 608 -34.95 -13.71 15.94
CA ILE A 608 -33.64 -14.19 16.41
C ILE A 608 -33.38 -15.65 16.03
N LYS A 609 -34.43 -16.48 15.91
CA LYS A 609 -34.32 -17.86 15.41
C LYS A 609 -33.77 -17.90 13.97
N GLY A 610 -34.14 -16.92 13.14
CA GLY A 610 -33.58 -16.76 11.79
C GLY A 610 -32.07 -16.54 11.82
N VAL A 611 -31.59 -15.67 12.72
CA VAL A 611 -30.16 -15.38 12.93
C VAL A 611 -29.41 -16.63 13.39
N ILE A 612 -29.94 -17.34 14.40
CA ILE A 612 -29.35 -18.56 14.98
C ILE A 612 -29.15 -19.62 13.90
N ARG A 613 -30.20 -19.86 13.09
CA ARG A 613 -30.13 -20.82 11.98
C ARG A 613 -29.11 -20.38 10.91
N ALA A 614 -29.10 -19.11 10.53
CA ALA A 614 -28.18 -18.59 9.52
C ALA A 614 -26.72 -18.73 9.96
N ALA A 615 -26.43 -18.44 11.23
CA ALA A 615 -25.10 -18.57 11.84
C ALA A 615 -24.64 -20.02 12.02
N GLY A 616 -25.51 -21.01 11.81
CA GLY A 616 -25.20 -22.43 12.06
C GLY A 616 -25.16 -22.81 13.54
N LEU A 617 -25.85 -22.04 14.39
CA LEU A 617 -25.97 -22.31 15.82
C LEU A 617 -27.12 -23.27 16.12
N GLY A 618 -27.03 -23.99 17.23
CA GLY A 618 -28.14 -24.80 17.76
C GLY A 618 -29.24 -23.91 18.35
N PHE A 619 -30.52 -24.26 18.16
CA PHE A 619 -31.63 -23.51 18.75
C PHE A 619 -32.24 -24.27 19.93
N ASN A 620 -32.13 -23.69 21.13
CA ASN A 620 -32.84 -24.10 22.33
C ASN A 620 -33.71 -22.95 22.85
N ALA A 621 -35.03 -23.11 22.73
CA ALA A 621 -35.99 -22.09 23.15
C ALA A 621 -35.98 -21.81 24.66
N ARG A 622 -35.66 -22.82 25.49
CA ARG A 622 -35.57 -22.65 26.95
C ARG A 622 -34.42 -21.73 27.31
N ASP A 623 -33.24 -21.98 26.76
CA ASP A 623 -32.03 -21.19 27.01
C ASP A 623 -32.20 -19.77 26.48
N ALA A 624 -32.81 -19.62 25.29
CA ALA A 624 -33.10 -18.32 24.71
C ALA A 624 -34.06 -17.48 25.57
N ARG A 625 -35.11 -18.10 26.14
CA ARG A 625 -36.03 -17.41 27.07
C ARG A 625 -35.37 -17.08 28.40
N ALA A 626 -34.57 -17.99 28.95
CA ALA A 626 -33.80 -17.73 30.17
C ALA A 626 -32.86 -16.54 29.98
N ALA A 627 -32.24 -16.43 28.81
CA ALA A 627 -31.40 -15.31 28.41
C ALA A 627 -32.15 -13.97 28.17
N LEU A 628 -33.48 -13.92 28.31
CA LEU A 628 -34.25 -12.66 28.29
C LEU A 628 -34.54 -12.14 29.69
N VAL A 629 -34.60 -13.03 30.70
CA VAL A 629 -34.90 -12.67 32.08
C VAL A 629 -33.83 -11.72 32.63
N ARG A 630 -34.27 -10.71 33.38
CA ARG A 630 -33.38 -9.82 34.14
C ARG A 630 -33.27 -10.38 35.55
N ASP A 631 -32.06 -10.69 36.01
CA ASP A 631 -31.85 -11.04 37.42
C ASP A 631 -32.28 -9.85 38.29
N GLY A 632 -33.34 -10.03 39.09
CA GLY A 632 -33.91 -9.01 39.98
C GLY A 632 -35.38 -8.62 39.72
N GLY A 633 -36.19 -9.51 39.13
CA GLY A 633 -37.65 -9.41 39.12
C GLY A 633 -38.27 -10.53 39.92
#